data_AF-A0A355U383-F1
#
_entry.id   AF-A0A355U383-F1
#
_cell.length_a   1.000
_cell.length_b   1.000
_cell.length_c   1.000
_cell.angle_alpha   90.00
_cell.angle_beta   90.00
_cell.angle_gamma   90.00
#
_symmetry.space_group_name_H-M   'P 1'
#
loop_
_entity.id
_entity.type
_entity.pdbx_description
1 polymer ?
#
loop_
_entity_poly.entity_id
_entity_poly.type
_entity_poly.pdbx_seq_one_letter_code
_entity_poly.pdbx_strand_id
1 'polypeptide(L)'
;PSLAVLDCFEKESERCFANPSSPHAFGREASRKLENARLSILKSLSLPNDYRVLFTSGASESNNLAIKGIAKEYFHRGKRIITTQVEHASVLEAFRSLEKEGFEVIFLPTKKDGTV
;
A
#
# COMPACT_ATOMS: atom_id res chain seq x y z
N PRO A 1 6.54 -7.04 -18.40
CA PRO A 1 5.11 -7.34 -18.11
C PRO A 1 4.64 -8.43 -19.09
N SER A 2 3.66 -9.26 -18.74
CA SER A 2 3.09 -10.21 -19.70
C SER A 2 2.28 -9.48 -20.78
N LEU A 3 2.16 -10.07 -21.97
CA LEU A 3 1.37 -9.48 -23.07
C LEU A 3 -0.07 -9.20 -22.65
N ALA A 4 -0.69 -10.12 -21.91
CA ALA A 4 -2.04 -9.94 -21.37
C ALA A 4 -2.18 -8.70 -20.47
N VAL A 5 -1.14 -8.33 -19.72
CA VAL A 5 -1.15 -7.12 -18.88
C VAL A 5 -1.04 -5.86 -19.73
N LEU A 6 -0.18 -5.87 -20.76
CA LEU A 6 -0.04 -4.74 -21.68
C LEU A 6 -1.33 -4.47 -22.46
N ASP A 7 -1.94 -5.53 -23.01
CA ASP A 7 -3.21 -5.42 -23.75
C ASP A 7 -4.34 -4.86 -22.88
N CYS A 8 -4.40 -5.28 -21.61
CA CYS A 8 -5.37 -4.75 -20.65
C CYS A 8 -5.11 -3.27 -20.37
N PHE A 9 -3.86 -2.91 -20.11
CA PHE A 9 -3.47 -1.54 -19.82
C PHE A 9 -3.81 -0.58 -20.98
N GLU A 10 -3.49 -0.95 -22.21
CA GLU A 10 -3.78 -0.14 -23.40
C GLU A 10 -5.30 0.09 -23.55
N LYS A 11 -6.08 -1.00 -23.55
CA LYS A 11 -7.55 -0.93 -23.69
C LYS A 11 -8.23 -0.11 -22.61
N GLU A 12 -7.81 -0.28 -21.35
CA GLU A 12 -8.40 0.46 -20.24
C GLU A 12 -7.95 1.93 -20.24
N SER A 13 -6.73 2.24 -20.69
CA SER A 13 -6.25 3.63 -20.80
C SER A 13 -7.02 4.42 -21.85
N GLU A 14 -7.39 3.81 -22.97
CA GLU A 14 -8.21 4.45 -24.00
C GLU A 14 -9.67 4.65 -23.56
N ARG A 15 -10.23 3.70 -22.79
CA ARG A 15 -11.65 3.71 -22.39
C ARG A 15 -11.91 4.50 -21.10
N CYS A 16 -10.96 4.49 -20.17
CA CYS A 16 -11.08 5.09 -18.85
C CYS A 16 -10.21 6.36 -18.71
N PHE A 17 -10.27 7.24 -19.71
CA PHE A 17 -9.53 8.51 -19.73
C PHE A 17 -10.14 9.58 -18.80
N ALA A 18 -11.39 9.42 -18.40
CA ALA A 18 -12.11 10.38 -17.59
C ALA A 18 -11.81 10.25 -16.09
N ASN A 19 -11.95 11.36 -15.36
CA ASN A 19 -11.81 11.36 -13.90
C ASN A 19 -12.93 10.50 -13.24
N PRO A 20 -12.59 9.50 -12.40
CA PRO A 20 -13.57 8.63 -11.73
C PRO A 20 -14.49 9.38 -10.75
N SER A 21 -14.11 10.58 -10.31
CA SER A 21 -14.94 11.44 -9.46
C SER A 21 -15.99 12.24 -10.25
N SER A 22 -15.92 12.22 -11.59
CA SER A 22 -16.87 12.95 -12.43
C SER A 22 -18.23 12.22 -12.50
N PRO A 23 -19.36 12.93 -12.38
CA PRO A 23 -20.68 12.30 -12.34
C PRO A 23 -21.18 11.85 -13.71
N HIS A 24 -20.55 12.25 -14.83
CA HIS A 24 -20.98 11.89 -16.19
C HIS A 24 -20.67 10.43 -16.54
N ALA A 25 -21.20 9.94 -17.67
CA ALA A 25 -21.11 8.54 -18.08
C ALA A 25 -19.66 7.98 -18.05
N PHE A 26 -18.72 8.68 -18.69
CA PHE A 26 -17.30 8.25 -18.71
C PHE A 26 -16.64 8.22 -17.33
N GLY A 27 -16.96 9.16 -16.43
CA GLY A 27 -16.42 9.15 -15.05
C GLY A 27 -16.98 7.99 -14.23
N ARG A 28 -18.28 7.70 -14.37
CA ARG A 28 -18.91 6.52 -13.75
C ARG A 28 -18.33 5.21 -14.27
N GLU A 29 -17.96 5.14 -15.54
CA GLU A 29 -17.29 3.96 -16.11
C GLU A 29 -15.89 3.76 -15.51
N ALA A 30 -15.06 4.81 -15.46
CA ALA A 30 -13.74 4.77 -14.83
C ALA A 30 -13.84 4.37 -13.34
N SER A 31 -14.82 4.93 -12.61
CA SER A 31 -15.09 4.58 -11.21
C SER A 31 -15.45 3.10 -11.04
N ARG A 32 -16.32 2.56 -11.90
CA ARG A 32 -16.69 1.14 -11.89
C ARG A 32 -15.48 0.23 -12.15
N LYS A 33 -14.59 0.62 -13.07
CA LYS A 33 -13.37 -0.13 -13.36
C LYS A 33 -12.40 -0.14 -12.19
N LEU A 34 -12.24 1.01 -11.53
CA LEU A 34 -11.45 1.11 -10.30
C LEU A 34 -12.02 0.22 -9.19
N GLU A 35 -13.34 0.17 -9.03
CA GLU A 35 -13.99 -0.70 -8.04
C GLU A 35 -13.82 -2.19 -8.36
N ASN A 36 -13.98 -2.57 -9.62
CA ASN A 36 -13.72 -3.95 -10.05
C ASN A 36 -12.26 -4.38 -9.79
N ALA A 37 -11.30 -3.47 -9.97
CA ALA A 37 -9.90 -3.72 -9.63
C ALA A 37 -9.72 -3.94 -8.12
N ARG A 38 -10.38 -3.15 -7.27
CA ARG A 38 -10.37 -3.34 -5.80
C ARG A 38 -10.90 -4.71 -5.41
N LEU A 39 -12.07 -5.09 -5.94
CA LEU A 39 -12.69 -6.39 -5.68
C LEU A 39 -11.80 -7.55 -6.14
N SER A 40 -11.11 -7.40 -7.27
CA SER A 40 -10.17 -8.41 -7.77
C SER A 40 -8.96 -8.59 -6.83
N ILE A 41 -8.42 -7.50 -6.29
CA ILE A 41 -7.34 -7.53 -5.30
C ILE A 41 -7.82 -8.21 -4.01
N LEU A 42 -8.96 -7.81 -3.46
CA LEU A 42 -9.53 -8.42 -2.24
C LEU A 42 -9.74 -9.92 -2.41
N LYS A 43 -10.32 -10.34 -3.55
CA LYS A 43 -10.49 -11.75 -3.88
C LYS A 43 -9.15 -12.49 -3.94
N SER A 44 -8.12 -11.91 -4.55
CA SER A 44 -6.78 -12.53 -4.64
C SER A 44 -6.11 -12.72 -3.28
N LEU A 45 -6.42 -11.84 -2.32
CA LEU A 45 -5.92 -11.88 -0.95
C LEU A 45 -6.85 -12.65 0.01
N SER A 46 -7.95 -13.23 -0.49
CA SER A 46 -8.98 -13.89 0.32
C SER A 46 -9.55 -12.99 1.43
N LEU A 47 -9.70 -11.69 1.14
CA LEU A 47 -10.25 -10.71 2.08
C LEU A 47 -11.74 -10.42 1.80
N PRO A 48 -12.53 -10.08 2.83
CA PRO A 48 -13.92 -9.64 2.67
C PRO A 48 -14.06 -8.37 1.80
N ASN A 49 -15.20 -8.23 1.13
CA ASN A 49 -15.46 -7.12 0.20
C ASN A 49 -15.62 -5.75 0.87
N ASP A 50 -15.84 -5.70 2.19
CA ASP A 50 -15.96 -4.45 2.96
C ASP A 50 -14.58 -3.88 3.39
N TYR A 51 -13.49 -4.60 3.12
CA TYR A 51 -12.14 -4.10 3.36
C TYR A 51 -11.79 -2.97 2.40
N ARG A 52 -11.06 -1.98 2.92
CA ARG A 52 -10.59 -0.85 2.11
C ARG A 52 -9.22 -1.13 1.51
N VAL A 53 -9.16 -1.20 0.18
CA VAL A 53 -7.90 -1.15 -0.59
C VAL A 53 -7.55 0.31 -0.84
N LEU A 54 -6.33 0.75 -0.53
CA LEU A 54 -5.85 2.07 -0.94
C LEU A 54 -4.82 1.89 -2.05
N PHE A 55 -5.11 2.44 -3.24
CA PHE A 55 -4.13 2.47 -4.32
C PHE A 55 -3.10 3.56 -4.03
N THR A 56 -1.83 3.18 -4.11
CA THR A 56 -0.68 4.07 -4.05
C THR A 56 0.12 3.93 -5.34
N SER A 57 1.14 4.77 -5.53
CA SER A 57 2.08 4.67 -6.64
C SER A 57 2.97 3.42 -6.61
N GLY A 58 3.03 2.72 -5.46
CA GLY A 58 3.79 1.48 -5.31
C GLY A 58 4.14 1.14 -3.87
N ALA A 59 4.90 0.06 -3.70
CA ALA A 59 5.23 -0.50 -2.39
C ALA A 59 5.95 0.47 -1.45
N SER A 60 6.86 1.31 -1.96
CA SER A 60 7.57 2.29 -1.14
C SER A 60 6.63 3.32 -0.50
N GLU A 61 5.64 3.80 -1.26
CA GLU A 61 4.61 4.71 -0.74
C GLU A 61 3.67 3.98 0.23
N SER A 62 3.23 2.76 -0.11
CA SER A 62 2.37 1.94 0.78
C SER A 62 3.02 1.70 2.14
N ASN A 63 4.30 1.30 2.14
CA ASN A 63 5.06 1.05 3.37
C ASN A 63 5.21 2.33 4.21
N ASN A 64 5.53 3.45 3.57
CA ASN A 64 5.63 4.74 4.29
C ASN A 64 4.29 5.17 4.88
N LEU A 65 3.21 5.07 4.10
CA LEU A 65 1.86 5.44 4.54
C LEU A 65 1.43 4.59 5.74
N ALA A 66 1.59 3.27 5.65
CA ALA A 66 1.21 2.36 6.73
C ALA A 66 2.03 2.60 8.01
N ILE A 67 3.36 2.59 7.90
CA ILE A 67 4.25 2.66 9.06
C ILE A 67 4.17 4.03 9.73
N LYS A 68 4.41 5.11 8.96
CA LYS A 68 4.44 6.47 9.51
C LYS A 68 3.05 6.94 9.91
N GLY A 69 2.02 6.59 9.13
CA GLY A 69 0.64 6.95 9.42
C GLY A 69 0.17 6.36 10.74
N ILE A 70 0.32 5.04 10.92
CA ILE A 70 -0.10 4.35 12.15
C ILE A 70 0.74 4.82 13.34
N ALA A 71 2.06 4.92 13.20
CA ALA A 71 2.93 5.36 14.29
C ALA A 71 2.55 6.76 14.79
N LYS A 72 2.29 7.71 13.88
CA LYS A 72 1.90 9.09 14.23
C LYS A 72 0.51 9.19 14.84
N GLU A 73 -0.46 8.46 14.28
CA GLU A 73 -1.82 8.41 14.82
C GLU A 73 -1.83 7.93 16.28
N TYR A 74 -1.03 6.91 16.59
CA TYR A 74 -0.96 6.30 17.92
C TYR A 74 0.18 6.81 18.80
N PHE A 75 0.83 7.92 18.44
CA PHE A 75 1.95 8.48 19.18
C PHE A 75 1.65 8.70 20.67
N HIS A 76 0.41 9.07 20.98
CA HIS A 76 -0.07 9.30 22.35
C HIS A 76 -0.15 8.00 23.20
N ARG A 77 -0.17 6.82 22.58
CA ARG A 77 -0.23 5.52 23.26
C ARG A 77 1.14 4.95 23.61
N GLY A 78 2.19 5.50 23.02
CA GLY A 78 3.55 5.03 23.21
C GLY A 78 4.41 5.32 21.98
N LYS A 79 5.73 5.34 22.20
CA LYS A 79 6.71 5.68 21.16
C LYS A 79 7.63 4.50 20.81
N ARG A 80 7.43 3.35 21.44
CA ARG A 80 8.21 2.15 21.18
C ARG A 80 7.56 1.35 20.07
N ILE A 81 8.30 1.14 18.98
CA ILE A 81 7.85 0.36 17.81
C ILE A 81 8.91 -0.68 17.45
N ILE A 82 8.48 -1.82 16.93
CA ILE A 82 9.32 -3.00 16.70
C ILE A 82 9.27 -3.36 15.22
N THR A 83 10.43 -3.71 14.66
CA THR A 83 10.57 -4.20 13.29
C THR A 83 11.71 -5.21 13.19
N THR A 84 11.92 -5.81 12.03
CA THR A 84 13.02 -6.76 11.78
C THR A 84 14.17 -6.09 11.02
N GLN A 85 15.39 -6.64 11.11
CA GLN A 85 16.55 -6.14 10.36
C GLN A 85 16.53 -6.51 8.87
N VAL A 86 15.66 -7.43 8.46
CA VAL A 86 15.61 -7.99 7.10
C VAL A 86 14.53 -7.35 6.21
N GLU A 87 13.88 -6.30 6.69
CA GLU A 87 12.87 -5.58 5.93
C GLU A 87 13.46 -4.90 4.68
N HIS A 88 12.60 -4.67 3.69
CA HIS A 88 12.96 -3.87 2.51
C HIS A 88 13.40 -2.46 2.91
N ALA A 89 14.29 -1.84 2.11
CA ALA A 89 14.83 -0.50 2.39
C ALA A 89 13.74 0.55 2.67
N SER A 90 12.61 0.52 1.94
CA SER A 90 11.49 1.45 2.16
C SER A 90 10.87 1.36 3.56
N VAL A 91 10.94 0.19 4.20
CA VAL A 91 10.45 -0.05 5.56
C VAL A 91 11.50 0.43 6.57
N LEU A 92 12.76 0.02 6.40
CA LEU A 92 13.87 0.44 7.27
C LEU A 92 14.01 1.96 7.32
N GLU A 93 13.94 2.63 6.18
CA GLU A 93 14.01 4.09 6.10
C GLU A 93 12.77 4.77 6.72
N ALA A 94 11.60 4.13 6.67
CA ALA A 94 10.42 4.65 7.34
C ALA A 94 10.59 4.63 8.88
N PHE A 95 11.12 3.53 9.43
CA PHE A 95 11.44 3.43 10.85
C PHE A 95 12.56 4.38 11.29
N ARG A 96 13.67 4.46 10.54
CA ARG A 96 14.77 5.41 10.82
C ARG A 96 14.33 6.87 10.79
N SER A 97 13.38 7.21 9.91
CA SER A 97 12.75 8.53 9.91
C SER A 97 11.99 8.79 11.21
N LEU A 98 11.29 7.79 11.74
CA LEU A 98 10.54 7.92 12.99
C LEU A 98 11.46 8.01 14.22
N GLU A 99 12.64 7.37 14.22
CA GLU A 99 13.64 7.58 15.28
C GLU A 99 14.00 9.06 15.44
N LYS A 100 14.19 9.77 14.32
CA LYS A 100 14.45 11.22 14.31
C LYS A 100 13.28 12.06 14.82
N GLU A 101 12.07 11.51 14.78
CA GLU A 101 10.84 12.11 15.30
C GLU A 101 10.56 11.73 16.78
N GLY A 102 11.48 11.03 17.44
CA GLY A 102 11.43 10.69 18.86
C GLY A 102 10.77 9.36 19.18
N PHE A 103 10.63 8.46 18.20
CA PHE A 103 10.26 7.06 18.44
C PHE A 103 11.48 6.24 18.87
N GLU A 104 11.25 5.27 19.75
CA GLU A 104 12.22 4.23 20.10
C GLU A 104 11.96 3.02 19.17
N VAL A 105 12.84 2.79 18.20
CA VAL A 105 12.71 1.66 17.28
C VAL A 105 13.59 0.50 17.75
N ILE A 106 12.98 -0.68 17.85
CA ILE A 106 13.67 -1.93 18.16
C ILE A 106 13.77 -2.76 16.88
N PHE A 107 15.00 -2.97 16.41
CA PHE A 107 15.29 -3.82 15.26
C PHE A 107 15.69 -5.22 15.70
N LEU A 108 14.79 -6.19 15.51
CA LEU A 108 15.04 -7.59 15.87
C LEU A 108 16.06 -8.23 14.91
N PRO A 109 17.13 -8.88 15.43
CA PRO A 109 18.11 -9.58 14.61
C PRO A 109 17.51 -10.86 14.03
N THR A 110 18.08 -11.35 12.93
CA THR A 110 17.72 -12.63 12.33
C THR A 110 18.82 -13.67 12.51
N LYS A 111 18.42 -14.92 12.68
CA LYS A 111 19.31 -16.08 12.61
C LYS A 111 19.66 -16.41 11.16
N LYS A 112 20.68 -17.25 10.96
CA LYS A 112 21.13 -17.67 9.62
C LYS A 112 20.06 -18.40 8.79
N ASP A 113 19.06 -18.98 9.45
CA ASP A 113 17.93 -19.67 8.82
C ASP A 113 16.77 -18.72 8.45
N GLY A 114 16.91 -17.41 8.70
CA GLY A 114 15.89 -16.40 8.44
C GLY A 114 14.86 -16.23 9.56
N THR A 115 14.99 -16.94 10.68
CA THR A 115 14.09 -16.79 11.83
C THR A 115 14.39 -15.51 12.62
N VAL A 116 13.34 -14.81 13.06
CA VAL A 116 13.36 -13.64 13.97
C VAL A 116 12.99 -14.09 15.37
#